data_AF-A0A7L1NJK4-F1
#
_entry.id   AF-A0A7L1NJK4-F1
#
_cell.length_a   1.000
_cell.length_b   1.000
_cell.length_c   1.000
_cell.angle_alpha   90.00
_cell.angle_beta   90.00
_cell.angle_gamma   90.00
#
_symmetry.space_group_name_H-M   'P 1'
#
loop_
_entity.id
_entity.type
_entity.pdbx_description
1 polymer ?
#
loop_
_entity_poly.entity_id
_entity_poly.type
_entity_poly.pdbx_seq_one_letter_code
_entity_poly.pdbx_strand_id
1 'polypeptide(L)'
;AGDGDCGHTHARAARAIQEWLRSQPPPAAPAQLLSALADLLLEKMGGSSGVLYGLFLTAAARPLLKASDLRTWADAMDAGIKAMQRYGGAAPGDRTMLDSLYAASQALSALRSPKAELLPVLTAAVQSAEAAAEATRTMEAGAGRASYISSAQLQQPDPGAVAAAAVLRAVLEGLQ
;
A
#
# COMPACT_ATOMS: atom_id res chain seq x y z
N ALA A 1 -12.26 0.82 14.55
CA ALA A 1 -12.07 -0.49 15.20
C ALA A 1 -10.59 -0.82 15.29
N GLY A 2 -10.18 -1.65 16.25
CA GLY A 2 -8.77 -1.90 16.58
C GLY A 2 -8.36 -1.26 17.90
N ASP A 3 -7.07 -0.99 18.07
CA ASP A 3 -6.45 -0.37 19.26
C ASP A 3 -6.23 1.15 19.12
N GLY A 4 -6.64 1.75 17.99
CA GLY A 4 -6.61 3.20 17.77
C GLY A 4 -5.23 3.77 17.41
N ASP A 5 -4.25 2.92 17.08
CA ASP A 5 -2.87 3.34 16.84
C ASP A 5 -2.50 3.59 15.37
N CYS A 6 -3.33 3.16 14.42
CA CYS A 6 -2.97 3.09 13.00
C CYS A 6 -2.42 4.43 12.43
N GLY A 7 -3.05 5.55 12.80
CA GLY A 7 -2.59 6.89 12.41
C GLY A 7 -1.23 7.24 13.01
N HIS A 8 -0.98 6.89 14.28
CA HIS A 8 0.33 7.07 14.92
C HIS A 8 1.41 6.20 14.27
N THR A 9 1.07 4.97 13.91
CA THR A 9 1.94 4.01 13.21
C THR A 9 2.37 4.53 11.84
N HIS A 10 1.44 5.04 11.02
CA HIS A 10 1.77 5.66 9.73
C HIS A 10 2.52 6.99 9.88
N ALA A 11 2.17 7.83 10.85
CA ALA A 11 2.91 9.06 11.12
C ALA A 11 4.36 8.79 11.56
N ARG A 12 4.61 7.70 12.30
CA ARG A 12 5.95 7.25 12.67
C ARG A 12 6.75 6.81 11.44
N ALA A 13 6.16 6.00 10.57
CA ALA A 13 6.76 5.60 9.29
C ALA A 13 7.15 6.82 8.44
N ALA A 14 6.22 7.76 8.24
CA ALA A 14 6.48 8.96 7.45
C ALA A 14 7.63 9.80 8.01
N ARG A 15 7.68 10.01 9.34
CA ARG A 15 8.79 10.72 9.99
C ARG A 15 10.12 9.98 9.85
N ALA A 16 10.12 8.65 9.96
CA ALA A 16 11.32 7.83 9.77
C ALA A 16 11.85 7.94 8.33
N ILE A 17 10.97 7.91 7.32
CA ILE A 17 11.35 8.11 5.91
C ILE A 17 11.93 9.52 5.70
N GLN A 18 11.30 10.56 6.26
CA GLN A 18 11.81 11.93 6.16
C GLN A 18 13.20 12.07 6.78
N GLU A 19 13.43 11.48 7.95
CA GLU A 19 14.73 11.54 8.61
C GLU A 19 15.80 10.76 7.82
N TRP A 20 15.44 9.58 7.31
CA TRP A 20 16.31 8.80 6.44
C TRP A 20 16.73 9.59 5.18
N LEU A 21 15.79 10.27 4.52
CA LEU A 21 16.06 11.14 3.37
C LEU A 21 16.95 12.36 3.69
N ARG A 22 16.94 12.86 4.94
CA ARG A 22 17.86 13.92 5.37
C ARG A 22 19.26 13.40 5.65
N SER A 23 19.36 12.16 6.12
CA SER A 23 20.63 11.55 6.52
C SER A 23 21.49 11.10 5.34
N GLN A 24 20.86 10.75 4.21
CA GLN A 24 21.56 10.25 3.02
C GLN A 24 20.73 10.44 1.75
N PRO A 25 21.38 10.56 0.58
CA PRO A 25 20.66 10.56 -0.69
C PRO A 25 19.97 9.20 -0.90
N PRO A 26 18.72 9.17 -1.38
CA PRO A 26 18.05 7.92 -1.70
C PRO A 26 18.72 7.20 -2.88
N PRO A 27 18.70 5.85 -2.94
CA PRO A 27 19.18 5.12 -4.10
C PRO A 27 18.45 5.55 -5.38
N ALA A 28 19.20 5.73 -6.47
CA ALA A 28 18.63 6.10 -7.76
C ALA A 28 17.83 4.95 -8.42
N ALA A 29 18.22 3.70 -8.14
CA ALA A 29 17.56 2.53 -8.70
C ALA A 29 16.27 2.20 -7.92
N PRO A 30 15.09 2.14 -8.57
CA PRO A 30 13.81 1.91 -7.88
C PRO A 30 13.79 0.66 -7.01
N ALA A 31 14.35 -0.46 -7.49
CA ALA A 31 14.42 -1.69 -6.71
C ALA A 31 15.21 -1.53 -5.40
N GLN A 32 16.31 -0.77 -5.43
CA GLN A 32 17.12 -0.50 -4.24
C GLN A 32 16.39 0.45 -3.28
N LEU A 33 15.71 1.47 -3.82
CA LEU A 33 14.89 2.38 -3.02
C LEU A 33 13.76 1.63 -2.30
N LEU A 34 13.01 0.79 -3.02
CA LEU A 34 11.93 0.01 -2.40
C LEU A 34 12.47 -0.96 -1.34
N SER A 35 13.62 -1.60 -1.57
CA SER A 35 14.25 -2.49 -0.58
C SER A 35 14.68 -1.73 0.68
N ALA A 36 15.32 -0.56 0.52
CA ALA A 36 15.73 0.28 1.65
C ALA A 36 14.52 0.79 2.46
N LEU A 37 13.44 1.18 1.77
CA LEU A 37 12.19 1.56 2.45
C LEU A 37 11.55 0.36 3.16
N ALA A 38 11.63 -0.85 2.59
CA ALA A 38 11.12 -2.06 3.23
C ALA A 38 11.82 -2.30 4.58
N ASP A 39 13.15 -2.26 4.59
CA ASP A 39 13.96 -2.44 5.80
C ASP A 39 13.64 -1.36 6.85
N LEU A 40 13.54 -0.10 6.41
CA LEU A 40 13.22 1.02 7.29
C LEU A 40 11.84 0.87 7.93
N LEU A 41 10.82 0.46 7.16
CA LEU A 41 9.47 0.29 7.69
C LEU A 41 9.36 -0.91 8.62
N LEU A 42 10.06 -2.02 8.33
CA LEU A 42 10.15 -3.18 9.21
C LEU A 42 10.73 -2.79 10.58
N GLU A 43 11.73 -1.91 10.60
CA GLU A 43 12.38 -1.48 11.84
C GLU A 43 11.57 -0.40 12.59
N LYS A 44 11.04 0.60 11.87
CA LYS A 44 10.56 1.85 12.49
C LYS A 44 9.05 2.00 12.58
N MET A 45 8.26 1.37 11.70
CA MET A 45 6.81 1.57 11.66
C MET A 45 6.11 0.92 12.85
N GLY A 46 6.48 -0.34 13.15
CA GLY A 46 5.82 -1.15 14.18
C GLY A 46 4.44 -1.66 13.74
N GLY A 47 3.85 -2.53 14.58
CA GLY A 47 2.57 -3.18 14.32
C GLY A 47 2.60 -4.14 13.13
N SER A 48 1.43 -4.70 12.79
CA SER A 48 1.28 -5.56 11.61
C SER A 48 1.52 -4.79 10.31
N SER A 49 1.16 -3.51 10.26
CA SER A 49 1.36 -2.66 9.07
C SER A 49 2.81 -2.56 8.65
N GLY A 50 3.77 -2.42 9.59
CA GLY A 50 5.20 -2.39 9.26
C GLY A 50 5.67 -3.66 8.54
N VAL A 51 5.24 -4.82 9.03
CA VAL A 51 5.54 -6.11 8.40
C VAL A 51 4.89 -6.22 7.02
N LEU A 52 3.63 -5.84 6.89
CA LEU A 52 2.88 -5.92 5.63
C LEU A 52 3.46 -4.99 4.56
N TYR A 53 3.77 -3.73 4.88
CA TYR A 53 4.44 -2.82 3.95
C TYR A 53 5.87 -3.28 3.63
N GLY A 54 6.61 -3.81 4.60
CA GLY A 54 7.93 -4.41 4.36
C GLY A 54 7.87 -5.56 3.35
N LEU A 55 6.91 -6.47 3.52
CA LEU A 55 6.65 -7.58 2.58
C LEU A 55 6.27 -7.06 1.19
N PHE A 56 5.36 -6.09 1.13
CA PHE A 56 4.92 -5.47 -0.12
C PHE A 56 6.12 -4.89 -0.88
N LEU A 57 6.89 -4.01 -0.24
CA LEU A 57 8.00 -3.29 -0.86
C LEU A 57 9.13 -4.24 -1.28
N THR A 58 9.46 -5.22 -0.44
CA THR A 58 10.46 -6.25 -0.76
C THR A 58 10.07 -7.06 -2.00
N ALA A 59 8.79 -7.42 -2.13
CA ALA A 59 8.31 -8.16 -3.29
C ALA A 59 8.20 -7.26 -4.54
N ALA A 60 7.73 -6.03 -4.38
CA ALA A 60 7.64 -5.03 -5.45
C ALA A 60 9.01 -4.62 -6.03
N ALA A 61 10.08 -4.70 -5.24
CA ALA A 61 11.43 -4.45 -5.71
C ALA A 61 11.90 -5.47 -6.77
N ARG A 62 11.39 -6.71 -6.75
CA ARG A 62 11.94 -7.81 -7.58
C ARG A 62 11.74 -7.61 -9.08
N PRO A 63 10.54 -7.26 -9.59
CA PRO A 63 10.38 -6.96 -11.01
C PRO A 63 11.27 -5.79 -11.46
N LEU A 64 11.45 -4.81 -10.59
CA LEU A 64 12.19 -3.58 -10.86
C LEU A 64 13.72 -3.76 -10.94
N LEU A 65 14.24 -4.95 -10.63
CA LEU A 65 15.67 -5.28 -10.83
C LEU A 65 16.03 -5.38 -12.33
N LYS A 66 15.06 -5.67 -13.19
CA LYS A 66 15.28 -5.89 -14.62
C LYS A 66 15.01 -4.66 -15.47
N ALA A 67 13.93 -3.95 -15.16
CA ALA A 67 13.47 -2.76 -15.87
C ALA A 67 12.63 -1.88 -14.94
N SER A 68 12.43 -0.61 -15.30
CA SER A 68 11.61 0.34 -14.53
C SER A 68 10.59 1.05 -15.42
N ASP A 69 10.10 0.36 -16.45
CA ASP A 69 9.02 0.85 -17.32
C ASP A 69 7.64 0.72 -16.66
N LEU A 70 6.61 1.33 -17.26
CA LEU A 70 5.25 1.37 -16.72
C LEU A 70 4.65 -0.03 -16.50
N ARG A 71 4.92 -0.98 -17.41
CA ARG A 71 4.49 -2.38 -17.26
C ARG A 71 5.11 -2.99 -16.01
N THR A 72 6.41 -2.77 -15.80
CA THR A 72 7.14 -3.34 -14.67
C THR A 72 6.65 -2.78 -13.34
N TRP A 73 6.21 -1.51 -13.29
CA TRP A 73 5.56 -0.94 -12.11
C TRP A 73 4.20 -1.58 -11.80
N ALA A 74 3.38 -1.93 -12.81
CA ALA A 74 2.17 -2.71 -12.59
C ALA A 74 2.48 -4.12 -12.08
N ASP A 75 3.52 -4.76 -12.61
CA ASP A 75 3.98 -6.08 -12.15
C ASP A 75 4.54 -6.01 -10.71
N ALA A 76 5.20 -4.91 -10.33
CA ALA A 76 5.68 -4.65 -8.97
C ALA A 76 4.51 -4.51 -7.97
N MET A 77 3.45 -3.78 -8.33
CA MET A 77 2.24 -3.66 -7.52
C MET A 77 1.62 -5.05 -7.26
N ASP A 78 1.46 -5.86 -8.30
CA ASP A 78 0.91 -7.21 -8.19
C ASP A 78 1.80 -8.13 -7.34
N ALA A 79 3.13 -8.01 -7.46
CA ALA A 79 4.07 -8.78 -6.65
C ALA A 79 3.96 -8.42 -5.16
N GLY A 80 3.85 -7.14 -4.84
CA GLY A 80 3.65 -6.65 -3.49
C GLY A 80 2.35 -7.16 -2.86
N ILE A 81 1.23 -7.03 -3.57
CA ILE A 81 -0.09 -7.52 -3.10
C ILE A 81 -0.06 -9.02 -2.88
N LYS A 82 0.46 -9.79 -3.84
CA LYS A 82 0.56 -11.26 -3.70
C LYS A 82 1.38 -11.67 -2.48
N ALA A 83 2.46 -10.95 -2.16
CA ALA A 83 3.25 -11.22 -0.97
C ALA A 83 2.47 -10.92 0.32
N MET A 84 1.77 -9.79 0.38
CA MET A 84 0.91 -9.45 1.52
C MET A 84 -0.20 -10.48 1.72
N GLN A 85 -0.89 -10.91 0.66
CA GLN A 85 -1.93 -11.94 0.76
C GLN A 85 -1.35 -13.27 1.26
N ARG A 86 -0.21 -13.70 0.70
CA ARG A 86 0.43 -14.97 1.03
C ARG A 86 0.88 -15.06 2.49
N TYR A 87 1.47 -13.99 3.01
CA TYR A 87 2.09 -14.01 4.34
C TYR A 87 1.26 -13.32 5.42
N GLY A 88 0.39 -12.38 5.03
CA GLY A 88 -0.54 -11.70 5.93
C GLY A 88 -1.85 -12.45 6.15
N GLY A 89 -2.21 -13.39 5.26
CA GLY A 89 -3.37 -14.26 5.41
C GLY A 89 -4.73 -13.60 5.10
N ALA A 90 -4.73 -12.34 4.70
CA ALA A 90 -5.93 -11.60 4.30
C ALA A 90 -6.10 -11.60 2.77
N ALA A 91 -7.33 -11.44 2.32
CA ALA A 91 -7.75 -11.30 0.93
C ALA A 91 -8.58 -10.02 0.72
N PRO A 92 -8.72 -9.54 -0.52
CA PRO A 92 -9.72 -8.54 -0.85
C PRO A 92 -11.11 -8.99 -0.37
N GLY A 93 -11.81 -8.11 0.34
CA GLY A 93 -13.06 -8.37 1.04
C GLY A 93 -12.92 -8.51 2.56
N ASP A 94 -11.70 -8.71 3.09
CA ASP A 94 -11.49 -8.95 4.53
C ASP A 94 -11.44 -7.67 5.38
N ARG A 95 -11.76 -6.51 4.79
CA ARG A 95 -11.76 -5.19 5.43
C ARG A 95 -10.36 -4.80 5.93
N THR A 96 -9.40 -4.71 5.01
CA THR A 96 -7.99 -4.37 5.30
C THR A 96 -7.40 -3.43 4.26
N MET A 97 -6.13 -3.02 4.44
CA MET A 97 -5.39 -2.27 3.41
C MET A 97 -5.33 -2.95 2.03
N LEU A 98 -5.53 -4.27 1.96
CA LEU A 98 -5.58 -4.99 0.69
C LEU A 98 -6.76 -4.55 -0.18
N ASP A 99 -7.88 -4.11 0.39
CA ASP A 99 -9.04 -3.68 -0.39
C ASP A 99 -8.69 -2.48 -1.29
N SER A 100 -8.04 -1.47 -0.70
CA SER A 100 -7.56 -0.30 -1.44
C SER A 100 -6.44 -0.63 -2.41
N LEU A 101 -5.44 -1.42 -1.98
CA LEU A 101 -4.31 -1.78 -2.84
C LEU A 101 -4.75 -2.63 -4.04
N TYR A 102 -5.66 -3.58 -3.83
CA TYR A 102 -6.19 -4.43 -4.88
C TYR A 102 -7.07 -3.66 -5.87
N ALA A 103 -7.92 -2.74 -5.39
CA ALA A 103 -8.66 -1.85 -6.28
C ALA A 103 -7.74 -0.98 -7.15
N ALA A 104 -6.66 -0.44 -6.56
CA ALA A 104 -5.65 0.31 -7.29
C ALA A 104 -4.92 -0.56 -8.34
N SER A 105 -4.54 -1.79 -8.00
CA SER A 105 -3.79 -2.66 -8.92
C SER A 105 -4.61 -3.05 -10.15
N GLN A 106 -5.93 -3.23 -9.99
CA GLN A 106 -6.83 -3.48 -11.12
C GLN A 106 -6.80 -2.33 -12.13
N ALA A 107 -6.85 -1.08 -11.67
CA ALA A 107 -6.70 0.09 -12.55
C ALA A 107 -5.28 0.20 -13.14
N LEU A 108 -4.24 0.01 -12.31
CA LEU A 108 -2.84 0.04 -12.74
C LEU A 108 -2.50 -1.02 -13.80
N SER A 109 -3.30 -2.08 -13.93
CA SER A 109 -3.14 -3.08 -14.99
C SER A 109 -3.16 -2.48 -16.40
N ALA A 110 -3.81 -1.32 -16.58
CA ALA A 110 -3.83 -0.57 -17.83
C ALA A 110 -2.42 -0.10 -18.27
N LEU A 111 -1.47 0.09 -17.35
CA LEU A 111 -0.07 0.43 -17.65
C LEU A 111 0.65 -0.63 -18.49
N ARG A 112 0.09 -1.83 -18.60
CA ARG A 112 0.61 -2.90 -19.47
C ARG A 112 0.26 -2.69 -20.95
N SER A 113 -0.60 -1.72 -21.26
CA SER A 113 -0.90 -1.33 -22.64
C SER A 113 0.22 -0.45 -23.20
N PRO A 114 0.67 -0.66 -24.46
CA PRO A 114 1.66 0.20 -25.10
C PRO A 114 1.24 1.68 -25.25
N LYS A 115 -0.06 1.97 -25.17
CA LYS A 115 -0.62 3.32 -25.28
C LYS A 115 -0.97 3.96 -23.93
N ALA A 116 -0.57 3.33 -22.82
CA ALA A 116 -0.90 3.82 -21.50
C ALA A 116 -0.14 5.10 -21.16
N GLU A 117 -0.84 6.05 -20.56
CA GLU A 117 -0.25 7.24 -19.98
C GLU A 117 -0.27 7.13 -18.45
N LEU A 118 0.85 7.43 -17.80
CA LEU A 118 1.02 7.22 -16.36
C LEU A 118 -0.01 8.00 -15.53
N LEU A 119 -0.14 9.32 -15.74
CA LEU A 119 -0.97 10.17 -14.89
C LEU A 119 -2.47 9.83 -14.96
N PRO A 120 -3.10 9.62 -16.14
CA PRO A 120 -4.49 9.21 -16.20
C PRO A 120 -4.76 7.86 -15.51
N VAL A 121 -3.87 6.87 -15.72
CA VAL A 121 -4.03 5.54 -15.12
C VAL A 121 -3.82 5.60 -13.60
N LEU A 122 -2.81 6.33 -13.13
CA LEU A 122 -2.57 6.51 -11.69
C LEU A 122 -3.71 7.27 -11.01
N THR A 123 -4.29 8.28 -11.68
CA THR A 123 -5.48 9.01 -11.18
C THR A 123 -6.65 8.06 -10.98
N ALA A 124 -6.95 7.21 -11.96
CA ALA A 124 -8.00 6.20 -11.85
C ALA A 124 -7.72 5.17 -10.74
N ALA A 125 -6.44 4.79 -10.55
CA ALA A 125 -6.03 3.88 -9.50
C ALA A 125 -6.23 4.47 -8.10
N VAL A 126 -5.86 5.75 -7.89
CA VAL A 126 -6.08 6.47 -6.63
C VAL A 126 -7.57 6.58 -6.32
N GLN A 127 -8.39 6.99 -7.29
CA GLN A 127 -9.85 7.05 -7.13
C GLN A 127 -10.45 5.68 -6.75
N SER A 128 -9.97 4.61 -7.39
CA SER A 128 -10.41 3.24 -7.09
C SER A 128 -10.00 2.82 -5.68
N ALA A 129 -8.78 3.14 -5.24
CA ALA A 129 -8.29 2.83 -3.89
C ALA A 129 -9.11 3.51 -2.80
N GLU A 130 -9.50 4.76 -3.03
CA GLU A 130 -10.29 5.58 -2.09
C GLU A 130 -11.74 5.13 -2.01
N ALA A 131 -12.35 4.84 -3.16
CA ALA A 131 -13.68 4.25 -3.20
C ALA A 131 -13.71 2.90 -2.47
N ALA A 132 -12.68 2.07 -2.67
CA ALA A 132 -12.54 0.80 -1.95
C ALA A 132 -12.29 1.01 -0.45
N ALA A 133 -11.49 2.00 -0.07
CA ALA A 133 -11.28 2.36 1.34
C ALA A 133 -12.62 2.72 2.00
N GLU A 134 -13.41 3.59 1.38
CA GLU A 134 -14.72 3.97 1.92
C GLU A 134 -15.69 2.78 1.98
N ALA A 135 -15.70 1.91 0.96
CA ALA A 135 -16.53 0.71 0.93
C ALA A 135 -16.24 -0.26 2.08
N THR A 136 -15.04 -0.25 2.66
CA THR A 136 -14.73 -1.07 3.84
C THR A 136 -15.61 -0.74 5.05
N ARG A 137 -16.25 0.43 5.09
CA ARG A 137 -17.17 0.82 6.18
C ARG A 137 -18.22 -0.25 6.45
N THR A 138 -18.79 -0.85 5.40
CA THR A 138 -19.91 -1.81 5.51
C THR A 138 -19.45 -3.27 5.46
N MET A 139 -18.15 -3.55 5.37
CA MET A 139 -17.61 -4.91 5.26
C MET A 139 -17.51 -5.60 6.62
N GLU A 140 -17.65 -6.91 6.64
CA GLU A 140 -17.27 -7.73 7.79
C GLU A 140 -15.75 -7.92 7.80
N ALA A 141 -15.13 -7.82 8.96
CA ALA A 141 -13.68 -7.98 9.08
C ALA A 141 -13.29 -9.46 9.10
N GLY A 142 -12.63 -9.93 8.05
CA GLY A 142 -12.08 -11.29 7.96
C GLY A 142 -10.70 -11.42 8.62
N ALA A 143 -10.00 -10.31 8.83
CA ALA A 143 -8.63 -10.30 9.35
C ALA A 143 -8.33 -9.11 10.29
N GLY A 144 -7.20 -9.22 11.00
CA GLY A 144 -6.68 -8.18 11.89
C GLY A 144 -7.50 -7.97 13.16
N ARG A 145 -7.18 -6.92 13.92
CA ARG A 145 -7.86 -6.63 15.21
C ARG A 145 -9.35 -6.29 15.05
N ALA A 146 -9.77 -5.89 13.85
CA ALA A 146 -11.16 -5.56 13.57
C ALA A 146 -12.06 -6.80 13.56
N SER A 147 -11.52 -7.99 13.26
CA SER A 147 -12.29 -9.24 13.28
C SER A 147 -12.67 -9.72 14.69
N TYR A 148 -12.13 -9.08 15.74
CA TYR A 148 -12.42 -9.44 17.13
C TYR A 148 -13.73 -8.85 17.65
N ILE A 149 -14.35 -7.92 16.91
CA ILE A 149 -15.59 -7.25 17.32
C ILE A 149 -16.66 -7.38 16.25
N SER A 150 -17.92 -7.30 16.67
CA SER A 150 -19.07 -7.42 15.75
C SER A 150 -19.03 -6.36 14.66
N SER A 151 -19.36 -6.76 13.43
CA SER A 151 -19.52 -5.87 12.27
C SER A 151 -20.46 -4.69 12.52
N ALA A 152 -21.47 -4.86 13.38
CA ALA A 152 -22.39 -3.79 13.79
C ALA A 152 -21.68 -2.61 14.49
N GLN A 153 -20.51 -2.82 15.09
CA GLN A 153 -19.70 -1.77 15.73
C GLN A 153 -18.70 -1.12 14.77
N LEU A 154 -18.54 -1.66 13.55
CA LEU A 154 -17.55 -1.22 12.58
C LEU A 154 -18.08 -0.10 11.67
N GLN A 155 -18.45 1.05 12.24
CA GLN A 155 -19.14 2.14 11.52
C GLN A 155 -18.23 3.07 10.70
N GLN A 156 -16.91 2.89 10.77
CA GLN A 156 -15.91 3.75 10.09
C GLN A 156 -15.05 2.93 9.13
N PRO A 157 -14.55 3.49 8.02
CA PRO A 157 -13.65 2.79 7.11
C PRO A 157 -12.46 2.16 7.83
N ASP A 158 -11.95 1.06 7.30
CA ASP A 158 -10.72 0.46 7.79
C ASP A 158 -9.57 1.47 7.73
N PRO A 159 -8.91 1.76 8.85
CA PRO A 159 -7.84 2.74 8.86
C PRO A 159 -6.63 2.32 8.02
N GLY A 160 -6.40 1.02 7.82
CA GLY A 160 -5.35 0.52 6.94
C GLY A 160 -5.64 0.81 5.47
N ALA A 161 -6.88 0.55 5.02
CA ALA A 161 -7.38 0.88 3.69
C ALA A 161 -7.29 2.38 3.40
N VAL A 162 -7.77 3.21 4.33
CA VAL A 162 -7.66 4.67 4.23
C VAL A 162 -6.21 5.12 4.13
N ALA A 163 -5.31 4.57 4.94
CA ALA A 163 -3.90 4.94 4.89
C ALA A 163 -3.21 4.51 3.59
N ALA A 164 -3.49 3.31 3.08
CA ALA A 164 -2.96 2.85 1.80
C ALA A 164 -3.44 3.72 0.63
N ALA A 165 -4.72 4.12 0.61
CA ALA A 165 -5.26 5.05 -0.37
C ALA A 165 -4.58 6.42 -0.28
N ALA A 166 -4.35 6.94 0.94
CA ALA A 166 -3.65 8.20 1.16
C ALA A 166 -2.20 8.17 0.66
N VAL A 167 -1.49 7.05 0.83
CA VAL A 167 -0.13 6.87 0.27
C VAL A 167 -0.16 6.95 -1.26
N LEU A 168 -1.11 6.27 -1.91
CA LEU A 168 -1.24 6.32 -3.38
C LEU A 168 -1.58 7.74 -3.87
N ARG A 169 -2.46 8.45 -3.15
CA ARG A 169 -2.75 9.86 -3.44
C ARG A 169 -1.50 10.73 -3.36
N ALA A 170 -0.68 10.57 -2.31
CA ALA A 170 0.56 11.32 -2.16
C ALA A 170 1.56 11.03 -3.30
N VAL A 171 1.60 9.80 -3.82
CA VAL A 171 2.41 9.46 -5.01
C VAL A 171 1.91 10.20 -6.25
N LEU A 172 0.59 10.26 -6.47
CA LEU A 172 0.02 11.01 -7.59
C LEU A 172 0.35 12.51 -7.49
N GLU A 173 0.11 13.11 -6.33
CA GLU A 173 0.40 14.53 -6.08
C GLU A 173 1.88 14.87 -6.26
N GLY A 174 2.78 13.97 -5.86
CA GLY A 174 4.23 14.16 -6.03
C GLY A 174 4.74 14.01 -7.47
N LEU A 175 3.91 13.51 -8.40
CA LEU A 175 4.23 13.36 -9.82
C LEU A 175 3.59 14.43 -10.70
N GLN A 176 2.76 15.30 -10.13
CA GLN A 176 2.16 16.46 -10.78
C GLN A 176 3.06 17.68 -10.66
#